data_AF-A0AAD7DIU4-F1
#
_entry.id   AF-A0AAD7DIU4-F1
#
_cell.length_a   1.000
_cell.length_b   1.000
_cell.length_c   1.000
_cell.angle_alpha   90.00
_cell.angle_beta   90.00
_cell.angle_gamma   90.00
#
_symmetry.space_group_name_H-M   'P 1'
#
loop_
_entity.id
_entity.type
_entity.pdbx_description
1 polymer ?
#
loop_
_entity_poly.entity_id
_entity_poly.type
_entity_poly.pdbx_seq_one_letter_code
_entity_poly.pdbx_strand_id
1 'polypeptide(L)'
;MNIRRGAYLMAALGLISNPWQYLSKATTFLTVISGFGIFFAPFTGVMLADYLVVRRGIIKLEDCYIGDSSSLYWYNGGFHWRALFAWALGVFPTMPGFVMTMQDAKAYNGWIRIFNIAFIVGLAVSFIAFWMICNMSPPPGVGVGTNYYDDSRSLFAGPPIRTERLDKGEGEGTEKIAVSV
;
A
#
# COMPACT_ATOMS: atom_id res chain seq x y z
N MET A 1 -5.32 -2.56 22.80
CA MET A 1 -6.77 -2.33 22.55
C MET A 1 -7.36 -3.61 21.98
N ASN A 2 -8.44 -4.16 22.56
CA ASN A 2 -9.02 -5.42 22.07
C ASN A 2 -9.96 -5.19 20.89
N ILE A 3 -10.01 -6.13 19.95
CA ILE A 3 -10.85 -6.08 18.73
C ILE A 3 -12.32 -5.77 19.05
N ARG A 4 -12.85 -6.34 20.14
CA ARG A 4 -14.23 -6.14 20.59
C ARG A 4 -14.50 -4.70 21.04
N ARG A 5 -13.56 -4.09 21.76
CA ARG A 5 -13.70 -2.70 22.23
C ARG A 5 -13.62 -1.70 21.07
N GLY A 6 -12.75 -1.98 20.08
CA GLY A 6 -12.69 -1.20 18.84
C GLY A 6 -13.99 -1.26 18.03
N ALA A 7 -14.60 -2.46 17.93
CA ALA A 7 -15.87 -2.63 17.21
C ALA A 7 -17.01 -1.79 17.81
N TYR A 8 -17.12 -1.74 19.15
CA TYR A 8 -18.13 -0.88 19.80
C TYR A 8 -17.91 0.61 19.53
N LEU A 9 -16.65 1.07 19.47
CA LEU A 9 -16.34 2.46 19.14
C LEU A 9 -16.72 2.81 17.70
N MET A 10 -16.40 1.94 16.74
CA MET A 10 -16.77 2.16 15.32
C MET A 10 -18.29 2.13 15.12
N ALA A 11 -19.00 1.25 15.82
CA ALA A 11 -20.46 1.20 15.80
C ALA A 11 -21.10 2.49 16.36
N ALA A 12 -20.58 3.01 17.47
CA ALA A 12 -21.05 4.26 18.05
C ALA A 12 -20.80 5.47 17.11
N LEU A 13 -19.60 5.57 16.52
CA LEU A 13 -19.26 6.64 15.58
C LEU A 13 -20.14 6.59 14.32
N GLY A 14 -20.45 5.40 13.82
CA GLY A 14 -21.36 5.22 12.68
C GLY A 14 -22.78 5.71 12.96
N LEU A 15 -23.32 5.44 14.15
CA LEU A 15 -24.65 5.91 14.56
C LEU A 15 -24.69 7.43 14.78
N ILE A 16 -23.65 8.00 15.41
CA ILE A 16 -23.55 9.45 15.69
C ILE A 16 -23.51 10.28 14.40
N SER A 17 -22.94 9.74 13.32
CA SER A 17 -22.89 10.41 12.01
C SER A 17 -24.28 10.68 11.41
N ASN A 18 -25.36 10.12 11.98
CA ASN A 18 -26.73 10.28 11.51
C ASN A 18 -26.86 10.03 9.99
N PRO A 19 -26.48 8.83 9.51
CA PRO A 19 -26.33 8.56 8.08
C PRO A 19 -27.60 8.79 7.26
N TRP A 20 -28.78 8.71 7.91
CA TRP A 20 -30.07 8.96 7.29
C TRP A 20 -30.22 10.38 6.71
N GLN A 21 -29.55 11.38 7.29
CA GLN A 21 -29.56 12.75 6.77
C GLN A 21 -28.82 12.87 5.43
N TYR A 22 -27.72 12.13 5.26
CA TYR A 22 -26.97 12.10 4.00
C TYR A 22 -27.71 11.34 2.91
N LEU A 23 -28.36 10.21 3.26
CA LEU A 23 -29.12 9.41 2.30
C LEU A 23 -30.36 10.13 1.77
N SER A 24 -30.96 11.00 2.59
CA SER A 24 -32.14 11.79 2.21
C SER A 24 -31.85 12.81 1.09
N LYS A 25 -30.57 13.11 0.80
CA LYS A 25 -30.14 14.09 -0.21
C LYS A 25 -29.18 13.45 -1.22
N ALA A 26 -29.71 13.06 -2.38
CA ALA A 26 -28.94 12.40 -3.44
C ALA A 26 -27.68 13.19 -3.89
N THR A 27 -27.78 14.52 -4.00
CA THR A 27 -26.67 15.39 -4.41
C THR A 27 -25.56 15.45 -3.36
N THR A 28 -25.91 15.52 -2.08
CA THR A 28 -24.94 15.52 -0.98
C THR A 28 -24.21 14.19 -0.88
N PHE A 29 -24.93 13.07 -1.05
CA PHE A 29 -24.34 11.73 -1.04
C PHE A 29 -23.28 11.54 -2.13
N LEU A 30 -23.60 11.87 -3.38
CA LEU A 30 -22.66 11.75 -4.51
C LEU A 30 -21.42 12.63 -4.32
N THR A 31 -21.60 13.82 -3.75
CA THR A 31 -20.52 14.77 -3.49
C THR A 31 -19.52 14.23 -2.46
N VAL A 32 -20.01 13.62 -1.38
CA VAL A 32 -19.16 13.00 -0.35
C VAL A 32 -18.36 11.82 -0.90
N ILE A 33 -19.00 10.93 -1.67
CA ILE A 33 -18.31 9.80 -2.31
C ILE A 33 -17.24 10.28 -3.29
N SER A 34 -17.55 11.30 -4.08
CA SER A 34 -16.59 11.89 -5.02
C SER A 34 -15.40 12.49 -4.28
N GLY A 35 -15.63 13.16 -3.14
CA GLY A 35 -14.58 13.68 -2.27
C GLY A 35 -13.65 12.59 -1.73
N PHE A 36 -14.22 11.48 -1.23
CA PHE A 36 -13.41 10.35 -0.76
C PHE A 36 -12.53 9.75 -1.87
N GLY A 37 -13.07 9.63 -3.10
CA GLY A 37 -12.32 9.13 -4.26
C GLY A 37 -11.07 9.94 -4.57
N ILE A 38 -11.09 11.26 -4.37
CA ILE A 38 -9.94 12.15 -4.62
C ILE A 38 -8.77 11.88 -3.68
N PHE A 39 -9.05 11.52 -2.43
CA PHE A 39 -7.99 11.20 -1.45
C PHE A 39 -7.50 9.76 -1.59
N PHE A 40 -8.41 8.85 -1.94
CA PHE A 40 -8.11 7.43 -2.04
C PHE A 40 -7.32 7.09 -3.31
N ALA A 41 -7.61 7.74 -4.44
CA ALA A 41 -6.88 7.53 -5.69
C ALA A 41 -5.35 7.75 -5.59
N PRO A 42 -4.85 8.92 -5.12
CA PRO A 42 -3.42 9.13 -4.94
C PRO A 42 -2.84 8.25 -3.83
N PHE A 43 -3.63 7.87 -2.82
CA PHE A 43 -3.17 6.92 -1.78
C PHE A 43 -2.86 5.55 -2.39
N THR A 44 -3.76 5.02 -3.22
CA THR A 44 -3.53 3.78 -3.98
C THR A 44 -2.35 3.92 -4.93
N GLY A 45 -2.17 5.07 -5.58
CA GLY A 45 -1.01 5.32 -6.46
C GLY A 45 0.33 5.24 -5.72
N VAL A 46 0.43 5.79 -4.51
CA VAL A 46 1.64 5.67 -3.67
C VAL A 46 1.87 4.22 -3.24
N MET A 47 0.82 3.51 -2.82
CA MET A 47 0.94 2.09 -2.45
C MET A 47 1.40 1.22 -3.63
N LEU A 48 0.87 1.46 -4.84
CA LEU A 48 1.28 0.75 -6.05
C LEU A 48 2.75 1.02 -6.40
N ALA A 49 3.18 2.28 -6.30
CA ALA A 49 4.58 2.63 -6.56
C ALA A 49 5.54 1.99 -5.56
N ASP A 50 5.20 1.99 -4.27
CA ASP A 50 6.01 1.35 -3.23
C ASP A 50 6.12 -0.16 -3.44
N TYR A 51 4.99 -0.82 -3.68
CA TYR A 51 4.97 -2.28 -3.82
C TYR A 51 5.60 -2.78 -5.12
N LEU A 52 5.20 -2.22 -6.26
CA LEU A 52 5.57 -2.74 -7.58
C LEU A 52 6.93 -2.22 -8.06
N VAL A 53 7.22 -0.94 -7.86
CA VAL A 53 8.42 -0.31 -8.44
C VAL A 53 9.59 -0.32 -7.47
N VAL A 54 9.34 0.15 -6.24
CA VAL A 54 10.41 0.32 -5.25
C VAL A 54 10.81 -1.02 -4.64
N ARG A 55 9.83 -1.80 -4.16
CA ARG A 55 10.08 -3.07 -3.46
C ARG A 55 9.99 -4.31 -4.34
N ARG A 56 9.45 -4.17 -5.56
CA ARG A 56 9.32 -5.25 -6.55
C ARG A 56 8.70 -6.53 -5.99
N GLY A 57 7.74 -6.39 -5.08
CA GLY A 57 7.04 -7.51 -4.44
C GLY A 57 7.75 -8.16 -3.24
N ILE A 58 8.92 -7.67 -2.81
CA ILE A 58 9.67 -8.23 -1.68
C ILE A 58 9.34 -7.42 -0.40
N ILE A 59 8.74 -8.08 0.60
CA ILE A 59 8.37 -7.47 1.88
C ILE A 59 8.82 -8.39 3.01
N LYS A 60 9.55 -7.86 4.00
CA LYS A 60 9.84 -8.58 5.24
C LYS A 60 8.65 -8.51 6.20
N LEU A 61 7.98 -9.64 6.43
CA LEU A 61 6.76 -9.68 7.26
C LEU A 61 7.03 -9.44 8.75
N GLU A 62 8.15 -9.93 9.27
CA GLU A 62 8.53 -9.77 10.68
C GLU A 62 8.58 -8.29 11.10
N ASP A 63 9.18 -7.45 10.27
CA ASP A 63 9.35 -6.02 10.55
C ASP A 63 8.03 -5.25 10.48
N CYS A 64 6.97 -5.80 9.86
CA CYS A 64 5.64 -5.19 9.84
C CYS A 64 4.93 -5.27 11.20
N TYR A 65 5.35 -6.17 12.09
CA TYR A 65 4.78 -6.33 13.43
C TYR A 65 5.62 -5.68 14.53
N ILE A 66 6.79 -5.15 14.20
CA ILE A 66 7.71 -4.50 15.14
C ILE A 66 7.50 -2.99 15.09
N GLY A 67 7.10 -2.40 16.22
CA GLY A 67 6.82 -0.97 16.38
C GLY A 67 7.95 -0.19 17.04
N ASP A 68 9.20 -0.61 16.85
CA ASP A 68 10.39 0.01 17.42
C ASP A 68 11.37 0.45 16.32
N SER A 69 12.39 1.23 16.68
CA SER A 69 13.43 1.70 15.76
C SER A 69 14.27 0.60 15.12
N SER A 70 14.12 -0.64 15.57
CA SER A 70 14.71 -1.84 14.96
C SER A 70 13.99 -2.29 13.69
N SER A 71 12.75 -1.84 13.46
CA SER A 71 12.00 -2.17 12.24
C SER A 71 12.48 -1.35 11.05
N LEU A 72 12.65 -2.02 9.91
CA LEU A 72 12.95 -1.37 8.65
C LEU A 72 11.89 -0.34 8.23
N TYR A 73 10.64 -0.54 8.64
CA TYR A 73 9.51 0.33 8.30
C TYR A 73 9.29 1.47 9.31
N TRP A 74 10.15 1.61 10.32
CA TRP A 74 10.04 2.68 11.30
C TRP A 74 10.40 4.06 10.71
N TYR A 75 11.21 4.12 9.66
CA TYR A 75 11.64 5.37 9.01
C TYR A 75 12.09 6.44 10.03
N ASN A 76 11.58 7.68 9.94
CA ASN A 76 11.91 8.76 10.87
C ASN A 76 10.86 8.82 12.00
N GLY A 77 11.02 7.99 13.03
CA GLY A 77 10.15 8.00 14.22
C GLY A 77 8.73 7.47 13.98
N GLY A 78 8.58 6.50 13.07
CA GLY A 78 7.29 5.95 12.64
C GLY A 78 6.67 6.68 11.44
N PHE A 79 7.33 7.73 10.91
CA PHE A 79 6.75 8.58 9.87
C PHE A 79 7.47 8.47 8.51
N HIS A 80 6.69 8.17 7.46
CA HIS A 80 7.17 8.12 6.08
C HIS A 80 6.85 9.42 5.32
N TRP A 81 7.67 10.46 5.56
CA TRP A 81 7.45 11.79 4.97
C TRP A 81 7.40 11.80 3.44
N ARG A 82 8.14 10.90 2.78
CA ARG A 82 8.17 10.80 1.31
C ARG A 82 6.81 10.40 0.74
N ALA A 83 6.17 9.40 1.36
CA ALA A 83 4.83 8.96 0.95
C ALA A 83 3.79 10.06 1.20
N LEU A 84 3.87 10.75 2.34
CA LEU A 84 2.94 11.85 2.62
C LEU A 84 3.09 12.97 1.58
N PHE A 85 4.32 13.33 1.24
CA PHE A 85 4.59 14.38 0.26
C PHE A 85 4.12 13.99 -1.15
N ALA A 86 4.40 12.76 -1.60
CA ALA A 86 3.92 12.26 -2.89
C ALA A 86 2.39 12.20 -2.96
N TRP A 87 1.73 11.80 -1.86
CA TRP A 87 0.28 11.80 -1.76
C TRP A 87 -0.29 13.23 -1.84
N ALA A 88 0.28 14.17 -1.10
CA ALA A 88 -0.15 15.57 -1.12
C ALA A 88 -0.03 16.18 -2.53
N LEU A 89 1.05 15.88 -3.26
CA LEU A 89 1.23 16.30 -4.65
C LEU A 89 0.17 15.72 -5.60
N GLY A 90 -0.27 14.48 -5.39
CA GLY A 90 -1.34 13.86 -6.17
C GLY A 90 -2.74 14.44 -5.87
N VAL A 91 -2.96 14.89 -4.64
CA VAL A 91 -4.21 15.54 -4.19
C VAL A 91 -4.29 17.00 -4.64
N PHE A 92 -3.15 17.70 -4.70
CA PHE A 92 -3.09 19.13 -5.04
C PHE A 92 -3.81 19.52 -6.36
N PRO A 93 -3.62 18.83 -7.51
CA PRO A 93 -4.28 19.22 -8.77
C PRO A 93 -5.78 18.93 -8.81
N THR A 94 -6.28 18.01 -7.99
CA THR A 94 -7.68 17.56 -7.99
C THR A 94 -8.54 18.33 -7.00
N MET A 95 -7.94 18.91 -5.95
CA MET A 95 -8.63 19.72 -4.93
C MET A 95 -9.33 20.98 -5.48
N PRO A 96 -8.72 21.83 -6.34
CA PRO A 96 -9.41 23.00 -6.88
C PRO A 96 -10.64 22.62 -7.71
N GLY A 97 -10.56 21.53 -8.47
CA GLY A 97 -11.69 21.02 -9.26
C GLY A 97 -12.87 20.61 -8.38
N PHE A 98 -12.61 19.93 -7.26
CA PHE A 98 -13.64 19.55 -6.30
C PHE A 98 -14.37 20.75 -5.68
N VAL A 99 -13.63 21.75 -5.22
CA VAL A 99 -14.20 22.96 -4.59
C VAL A 99 -15.09 23.71 -5.59
N MET A 100 -14.67 23.80 -6.86
CA MET A 100 -15.48 24.44 -7.90
C MET A 100 -16.77 23.67 -8.21
N THR A 101 -16.73 22.33 -8.24
CA THR A 101 -17.95 21.53 -8.45
C THR A 101 -18.97 21.65 -7.33
N MET A 102 -18.52 21.97 -6.11
CA MET A 102 -19.40 22.23 -4.97
C MET A 102 -20.08 23.61 -5.02
N GLN A 103 -19.42 24.61 -5.60
CA GLN A 103 -19.93 25.98 -5.68
C GLN A 103 -20.80 26.22 -6.92
N ASP A 104 -20.33 25.80 -8.10
CA ASP A 104 -21.01 26.05 -9.38
C ASP A 104 -20.88 24.86 -10.33
N ALA A 105 -21.94 24.04 -10.41
CA ALA A 105 -22.00 22.86 -11.28
C ALA A 105 -22.01 23.18 -12.80
N LYS A 106 -22.21 24.45 -13.18
CA LYS A 106 -22.31 24.91 -14.58
C LYS A 106 -21.07 25.65 -15.08
N ALA A 107 -20.09 25.92 -14.20
CA ALA A 107 -18.86 26.57 -14.63
C ALA A 107 -18.06 25.62 -15.53
N TYR A 108 -17.82 26.01 -16.77
CA TYR A 108 -16.99 25.22 -17.68
C TYR A 108 -15.53 25.66 -17.52
N ASN A 109 -14.74 24.87 -16.80
CA ASN A 109 -13.34 25.19 -16.53
C ASN A 109 -12.43 23.96 -16.66
N GLY A 110 -11.14 24.18 -16.96
CA GLY A 110 -10.15 23.11 -17.11
C GLY A 110 -9.99 22.26 -15.84
N TRP A 111 -10.15 22.87 -14.66
CA TRP A 111 -10.08 22.22 -13.37
C TRP A 111 -11.19 21.19 -13.14
N ILE A 112 -12.39 21.43 -13.65
CA ILE A 112 -13.53 20.50 -13.55
C ILE A 112 -13.31 19.28 -14.47
N ARG A 113 -12.65 19.47 -15.62
CA ARG A 113 -12.24 18.35 -16.47
C ARG A 113 -11.21 17.45 -15.76
N ILE A 114 -10.23 18.05 -15.08
CA ILE A 114 -9.25 17.30 -14.27
C ILE A 114 -9.95 16.52 -13.17
N PHE A 115 -10.97 17.11 -12.54
CA PHE A 115 -11.78 16.42 -11.52
C PHE A 115 -12.55 15.22 -12.07
N ASN A 116 -13.13 15.29 -13.27
CA ASN A 116 -13.80 14.14 -13.90
C ASN A 116 -12.88 12.93 -14.13
N ILE A 117 -11.57 13.18 -14.27
CA ILE A 117 -10.54 12.14 -14.40
C ILE A 117 -9.64 12.08 -13.16
N ALA A 118 -10.11 12.57 -12.01
CA ALA A 118 -9.32 12.72 -10.79
C ALA A 118 -8.70 11.40 -10.33
N PHE A 119 -9.37 10.28 -10.56
CA PHE A 119 -8.84 8.97 -10.22
C PHE A 119 -7.54 8.65 -10.96
N ILE A 120 -7.54 8.81 -12.29
CA ILE A 120 -6.38 8.51 -13.13
C ILE A 120 -5.26 9.53 -12.91
N VAL A 121 -5.62 10.82 -12.80
CA VAL A 121 -4.64 11.89 -12.55
C VAL A 121 -4.01 11.74 -11.17
N GLY A 122 -4.82 11.55 -10.13
CA GLY A 122 -4.34 11.37 -8.77
C GLY A 122 -3.43 10.15 -8.63
N LEU A 123 -3.82 9.02 -9.22
CA LEU A 123 -3.00 7.80 -9.24
C LEU A 123 -1.69 8.01 -10.00
N ALA A 124 -1.73 8.55 -11.22
CA ALA A 124 -0.53 8.73 -12.04
C ALA A 124 0.44 9.75 -11.44
N VAL A 125 -0.06 10.90 -10.96
CA VAL A 125 0.77 11.94 -10.36
C VAL A 125 1.43 11.44 -9.08
N SER A 126 0.68 10.77 -8.20
CA SER A 126 1.27 10.27 -6.94
C SER A 126 2.24 9.11 -7.18
N PHE A 127 1.95 8.22 -8.14
CA PHE A 127 2.84 7.14 -8.54
C PHE A 127 4.18 7.66 -9.07
N ILE A 128 4.12 8.62 -10.00
CA ILE A 128 5.30 9.24 -10.60
C ILE A 128 6.07 10.07 -9.56
N ALA A 129 5.37 10.84 -8.72
CA ALA A 129 6.00 11.64 -7.68
C ALA A 129 6.74 10.75 -6.67
N PHE A 130 6.11 9.67 -6.20
CA PHE A 130 6.74 8.73 -5.29
C PHE A 130 7.94 8.03 -5.95
N TRP A 131 7.80 7.60 -7.20
CA TRP A 131 8.91 7.00 -7.94
C TRP A 131 10.10 7.95 -8.10
N MET A 132 9.87 9.22 -8.47
CA MET A 132 10.94 10.22 -8.57
C MET A 132 11.64 10.45 -7.24
N ILE A 133 10.89 10.58 -6.14
CA ILE A 133 11.45 10.78 -4.80
C ILE A 133 12.28 9.56 -4.35
N CYS A 134 11.79 8.36 -4.63
CA CYS A 134 12.50 7.12 -4.32
C CYS A 134 13.72 6.89 -5.21
N ASN A 135 13.74 7.40 -6.45
CA ASN A 135 14.92 7.36 -7.31
C ASN A 135 16.03 8.31 -6.82
N MET A 136 15.67 9.47 -6.26
CA MET A 136 16.63 10.41 -5.66
C MET A 136 17.15 9.94 -4.30
N SER A 137 16.31 9.26 -3.52
CA SER A 137 16.68 8.71 -2.21
C SER A 137 16.04 7.33 -2.00
N PRO A 138 16.79 6.22 -2.18
CA PRO A 138 16.23 4.90 -1.99
C PRO A 138 15.83 4.71 -0.51
N PRO A 139 14.62 4.22 -0.22
CA PRO A 139 14.22 3.92 1.15
C PRO A 139 15.11 2.79 1.73
N PRO A 140 15.34 2.78 3.05
CA PRO A 140 16.17 1.77 3.68
C PRO A 140 15.59 0.36 3.47
N GLY A 141 16.48 -0.62 3.21
CA GLY A 141 16.17 -2.05 3.10
C GLY A 141 15.39 -2.50 1.87
N VAL A 142 15.54 -1.80 0.75
CA VAL A 142 15.12 -2.31 -0.55
C VAL A 142 15.85 -3.63 -0.84
N GLY A 143 15.08 -4.71 -1.04
CA GLY A 143 15.60 -6.06 -1.31
C GLY A 143 15.81 -6.96 -0.09
N VAL A 144 15.56 -6.47 1.13
CA VAL A 144 15.62 -7.28 2.36
C VAL A 144 14.21 -7.76 2.72
N GLY A 145 13.91 -9.02 2.41
CA GLY A 145 12.63 -9.67 2.73
C GLY A 145 12.55 -11.06 2.12
N THR A 146 11.66 -11.90 2.64
CA THR A 146 11.38 -13.22 2.06
C THR A 146 10.42 -13.06 0.89
N ASN A 147 10.69 -13.75 -0.22
CA ASN A 147 9.67 -13.93 -1.25
C ASN A 147 8.59 -14.85 -0.66
N TYR A 148 7.32 -14.58 -0.98
CA TYR A 148 6.15 -15.33 -0.45
C TYR A 148 6.29 -16.86 -0.57
N TYR A 149 7.12 -17.34 -1.50
CA TYR A 149 7.43 -18.75 -1.73
C TYR A 149 8.43 -19.38 -0.73
N ASP A 150 9.36 -18.61 -0.14
CA ASP A 150 10.42 -19.17 0.72
C ASP A 150 9.95 -19.45 2.15
N ASP A 151 8.90 -18.77 2.64
CA ASP A 151 8.36 -19.01 3.99
C ASP A 151 7.75 -20.41 4.13
N SER A 152 7.18 -20.99 3.05
CA SER A 152 6.73 -22.38 3.05
C SER A 152 7.87 -23.36 3.32
N ARG A 153 9.07 -23.09 2.78
CA ARG A 153 10.28 -23.90 3.00
C ARG A 153 10.71 -23.88 4.47
N SER A 154 10.55 -22.74 5.14
CA SER A 154 10.85 -22.60 6.57
C SER A 154 9.81 -23.24 7.49
N LEU A 155 8.54 -23.30 7.08
CA LEU A 155 7.46 -23.95 7.84
C LEU A 155 7.45 -25.48 7.70
N PHE A 156 7.90 -26.02 6.56
CA PHE A 156 8.08 -27.46 6.34
C PHE A 156 9.47 -27.97 6.72
N ALA A 157 10.41 -27.08 7.02
CA ALA A 157 11.62 -27.43 7.75
C ALA A 157 11.23 -27.72 9.21
N GLY A 158 10.75 -28.94 9.48
CA GLY A 158 10.77 -29.48 10.84
C GLY A 158 12.18 -29.31 11.45
N PRO A 159 12.33 -29.39 12.79
CA PRO A 159 13.65 -29.32 13.42
C PRO A 159 14.59 -30.24 12.65
N PRO A 160 15.82 -29.79 12.32
CA PRO A 160 16.69 -30.52 11.41
C PRO A 160 16.72 -31.97 11.88
N ILE A 161 16.12 -32.87 11.11
CA ILE A 161 16.20 -34.29 11.42
C ILE A 161 17.70 -34.53 11.35
N ARG A 162 18.30 -34.77 12.52
CA ARG A 162 19.68 -35.23 12.63
C ARG A 162 19.66 -36.62 12.01
N THR A 163 19.77 -36.66 10.69
CA THR A 163 20.17 -37.85 9.97
C THR A 163 21.60 -38.08 10.42
N GLU A 164 21.74 -38.89 11.48
CA GLU A 164 23.03 -39.52 11.77
C GLU A 164 23.47 -40.16 10.47
N ARG A 165 24.62 -39.70 9.97
CA ARG A 165 25.30 -40.27 8.81
C ARG A 165 25.59 -41.74 9.10
N LEU A 166 24.64 -42.60 8.80
CA LEU A 166 24.91 -43.96 8.39
C LEU A 166 25.07 -43.91 6.89
N ASP A 167 26.29 -43.57 6.44
CA ASP A 167 26.74 -44.05 5.15
C ASP A 167 28.24 -44.28 5.19
N LYS A 168 28.60 -45.56 5.31
CA LYS A 168 29.94 -46.11 5.25
C LYS A 168 29.90 -47.19 4.17
N GLY A 169 30.42 -46.85 2.98
CA GLY A 169 30.47 -47.72 1.79
C GLY A 169 29.11 -47.82 1.10
N GLU A 170 28.96 -47.75 -0.22
CA GLU A 170 29.76 -48.41 -1.25
C GLU A 170 29.12 -48.08 -2.64
N GLY A 171 29.93 -47.94 -3.70
CA GLY A 171 29.56 -48.34 -5.07
C GLY A 171 28.71 -47.41 -5.96
N GLU A 172 29.39 -46.84 -6.96
CA GLU A 172 29.02 -46.76 -8.39
C GLU A 172 27.63 -46.30 -8.89
N GLY A 173 27.67 -45.30 -9.79
CA GLY A 173 27.03 -45.43 -11.11
C GLY A 173 25.83 -44.51 -11.42
N THR A 174 26.07 -43.52 -12.30
CA THR A 174 25.10 -42.90 -13.26
C THR A 174 23.87 -42.19 -12.67
N GLU A 175 23.53 -40.94 -12.98
CA GLU A 175 23.13 -40.44 -14.31
C GLU A 175 23.02 -38.90 -14.27
N LYS A 176 23.44 -38.24 -15.34
CA LYS A 176 23.33 -36.79 -15.55
C LYS A 176 21.92 -36.47 -16.07
N ILE A 177 21.22 -35.50 -15.49
CA ILE A 177 20.19 -34.75 -16.21
C ILE A 177 20.30 -33.26 -15.87
N ALA A 178 20.75 -32.49 -16.86
CA ALA A 178 20.58 -31.05 -16.95
C ALA A 178 19.18 -30.75 -17.49
N VAL A 179 18.51 -29.73 -16.96
CA VAL A 179 17.44 -29.04 -17.70
C VAL A 179 17.59 -27.55 -17.45
N SER A 180 18.01 -26.84 -18.51
CA SER A 180 17.66 -25.45 -18.77
C SER A 180 16.31 -25.44 -19.49
N VAL A 181 15.38 -24.61 -19.06
CA VAL A 181 14.64 -23.58 -19.83
C VAL A 181 14.02 -22.65 -18.80
#